data_AF-A0A1V5JM02-F1
#
_entry.id   AF-A0A1V5JM02-F1
#
_cell.length_a   1.000
_cell.length_b   1.000
_cell.length_c   1.000
_cell.angle_alpha   90.00
_cell.angle_beta   90.00
_cell.angle_gamma   90.00
#
_symmetry.space_group_name_H-M   'P 1'
#
loop_
_entity.id
_entity.type
_entity.pdbx_description
1 polymer ?
#
loop_
_entity_poly.entity_id
_entity_poly.type
_entity_poly.pdbx_seq_one_letter_code
_entity_poly.pdbx_strand_id
1 'polypeptide(L)'
;MGKLKGGAMFAPNYIENKLKFFSHVKEAVCFGHDKDKVCAFINIDFDAVGNWAERQNLPYAGYVDLASKAKVLELIADCVAKVNAELAAEPGMAATQVARFLVLHKELDPDDDELTRTRKVRRNFIADKYGVLIDALYDGKSEQFIETQVKFEDGRKGAVSATLQIIDAKTHPARAAA
;
A
#
# COMPACT_ATOMS: atom_id res chain seq x y z
N MET A 1 -15.89 -2.91 8.66
CA MET A 1 -16.33 -1.64 8.06
C MET A 1 -15.94 -0.54 9.02
N GLY A 2 -15.41 0.58 8.52
CA GLY A 2 -15.11 1.77 9.31
C GLY A 2 -15.81 2.99 8.73
N LYS A 3 -15.45 4.16 9.23
CA LYS A 3 -15.95 5.46 8.76
C LYS A 3 -14.81 6.46 8.74
N LEU A 4 -14.73 7.28 7.69
CA LEU A 4 -13.82 8.42 7.66
C LEU A 4 -14.35 9.52 8.60
N LYS A 5 -13.48 10.41 9.08
CA LYS A 5 -13.91 11.58 9.87
C LYS A 5 -14.95 12.43 9.13
N GLY A 6 -14.82 12.54 7.81
CA GLY A 6 -15.76 13.27 6.94
C GLY A 6 -17.11 12.58 6.74
N GLY A 7 -17.38 11.45 7.38
CA GLY A 7 -18.70 10.80 7.34
C GLY A 7 -18.83 9.63 6.37
N ALA A 8 -17.95 9.54 5.38
CA ALA A 8 -18.01 8.49 4.35
C ALA A 8 -17.78 7.10 4.93
N MET A 9 -18.54 6.12 4.42
CA MET A 9 -18.35 4.71 4.78
C MET A 9 -17.01 4.23 4.23
N PHE A 10 -16.18 3.64 5.09
CA PHE A 10 -14.86 3.13 4.70
C PHE A 10 -14.86 1.60 4.68
N ALA A 11 -14.75 1.05 3.46
CA ALA A 11 -14.70 -0.38 3.19
C ALA A 11 -13.28 -0.80 2.73
N PRO A 12 -12.32 -1.03 3.66
CA PRO A 12 -10.92 -1.26 3.31
C PRO A 12 -10.73 -2.45 2.36
N ASN A 13 -11.33 -3.60 2.66
CA ASN A 13 -11.24 -4.80 1.82
C ASN A 13 -11.67 -4.55 0.37
N TYR A 14 -12.64 -3.65 0.13
CA TYR A 14 -13.12 -3.36 -1.21
C TYR A 14 -12.05 -2.64 -2.04
N ILE A 15 -11.43 -1.61 -1.46
CA ILE A 15 -10.34 -0.84 -2.07
C ILE A 15 -9.11 -1.74 -2.27
N GLU A 16 -8.74 -2.51 -1.25
CA GLU A 16 -7.61 -3.44 -1.29
C GLU A 16 -7.79 -4.51 -2.38
N ASN A 17 -9.00 -5.07 -2.54
CA ASN A 17 -9.27 -6.06 -3.58
C ASN A 17 -9.20 -5.45 -5.00
N LYS A 18 -9.64 -4.20 -5.19
CA LYS A 18 -9.48 -3.49 -6.47
C LYS A 18 -7.99 -3.27 -6.80
N LEU A 19 -7.19 -2.86 -5.81
CA LEU A 19 -5.74 -2.70 -5.98
C LEU A 19 -5.06 -4.03 -6.33
N LYS A 20 -5.41 -5.12 -5.64
CA LYS A 20 -4.89 -6.47 -5.90
C LYS A 20 -5.34 -7.09 -7.22
N PHE A 21 -6.26 -6.47 -7.95
CA PHE A 21 -6.61 -6.92 -9.30
C PHE A 21 -5.49 -6.63 -10.31
N PHE A 22 -4.62 -5.67 -10.01
CA PHE A 22 -3.43 -5.41 -10.81
C PHE A 22 -2.34 -6.43 -10.48
N SER A 23 -1.83 -7.12 -11.50
CA SER A 23 -0.79 -8.16 -11.33
C SER A 23 0.48 -7.68 -10.65
N HIS A 24 0.76 -6.37 -10.66
CA HIS A 24 1.92 -5.77 -10.00
C HIS A 24 1.73 -5.58 -8.49
N VAL A 25 0.52 -5.74 -7.95
CA VAL A 25 0.20 -5.53 -6.53
C VAL A 25 -0.06 -6.88 -5.86
N LYS A 26 0.82 -7.27 -4.94
CA LYS A 26 0.68 -8.50 -4.15
C LYS A 26 -0.36 -8.36 -3.05
N GLU A 27 -0.23 -7.28 -2.28
CA GLU A 27 -1.06 -6.99 -1.13
C GLU A 27 -1.23 -5.48 -0.97
N ALA A 28 -2.38 -5.09 -0.42
CA ALA A 28 -2.67 -3.71 -0.08
C ALA A 28 -3.31 -3.67 1.30
N VAL A 29 -2.93 -2.68 2.12
CA VAL A 29 -3.55 -2.44 3.42
C VAL A 29 -4.02 -0.99 3.47
N CYS A 30 -5.33 -0.79 3.54
CA CYS A 30 -5.91 0.55 3.57
C CYS A 30 -6.20 0.99 5.01
N PHE A 31 -5.84 2.25 5.29
CA PHE A 31 -6.10 2.96 6.55
C PHE A 31 -7.03 4.12 6.25
N GLY A 32 -8.00 4.38 7.13
CA GLY A 32 -8.97 5.45 6.90
C GLY A 32 -9.99 5.63 8.01
N HIS A 33 -10.23 4.58 8.82
CA HIS A 33 -11.13 4.70 9.96
C HIS A 33 -10.66 5.80 10.92
N ASP A 34 -11.55 6.75 11.21
CA ASP A 34 -11.30 7.93 12.04
C ASP A 34 -10.12 8.80 11.55
N LYS A 35 -9.87 8.76 10.24
CA LYS A 35 -8.92 9.60 9.54
C LYS A 35 -9.62 10.47 8.49
N ASP A 36 -8.95 11.54 8.09
CA ASP A 36 -9.49 12.55 7.15
C ASP A 36 -9.47 12.07 5.69
N LYS A 37 -8.66 11.06 5.39
CA LYS A 37 -8.43 10.52 4.05
C LYS A 37 -8.04 9.05 4.14
N VAL A 38 -8.19 8.32 3.03
CA VAL A 38 -7.66 6.95 2.93
C VAL A 38 -6.18 7.01 2.54
N CYS A 39 -5.35 6.29 3.27
CA CYS A 39 -3.96 6.04 2.92
C CYS A 39 -3.72 4.54 2.78
N ALA A 40 -2.71 4.13 2.01
CA ALA A 40 -2.46 2.71 1.77
C ALA A 40 -0.98 2.32 1.90
N PHE A 41 -0.74 1.12 2.41
CA PHE A 41 0.48 0.37 2.14
C PHE A 41 0.26 -0.54 0.95
N ILE A 42 1.28 -0.68 0.11
CA ILE A 42 1.28 -1.55 -1.06
C ILE A 42 2.51 -2.46 -0.99
N ASN A 43 2.32 -3.76 -1.20
CA ASN A 43 3.39 -4.66 -1.61
C ASN A 43 3.33 -4.87 -3.11
N ILE A 44 4.47 -4.70 -3.78
CA ILE A 44 4.61 -5.19 -5.14
C ILE A 44 4.62 -6.72 -5.16
N ASP A 45 4.11 -7.31 -6.24
CA ASP A 45 4.41 -8.71 -6.55
C ASP A 45 5.80 -8.76 -7.18
N PHE A 46 6.76 -9.35 -6.45
CA PHE A 46 8.17 -9.32 -6.82
C PHE A 46 8.43 -9.92 -8.21
N ASP A 47 7.80 -11.05 -8.51
CA ASP A 47 7.99 -11.75 -9.78
C ASP A 47 7.37 -10.95 -10.94
N ALA A 48 6.14 -10.45 -10.78
CA ALA A 48 5.47 -9.69 -11.82
C ALA A 48 6.18 -8.36 -12.12
N VAL A 49 6.58 -7.63 -11.06
CA VAL A 49 7.29 -6.36 -11.21
C VAL A 49 8.73 -6.57 -11.67
N GLY A 50 9.40 -7.66 -11.26
CA GLY A 50 10.72 -8.03 -11.76
C GLY A 50 10.72 -8.28 -13.27
N ASN A 51 9.76 -9.09 -13.75
CA ASN A 51 9.56 -9.32 -15.19
C ASN A 51 9.24 -8.03 -15.96
N TRP A 52 8.45 -7.13 -15.37
CA TRP A 52 8.19 -5.82 -15.96
C TRP A 52 9.46 -4.97 -16.03
N ALA A 53 10.25 -4.93 -14.94
CA ALA A 53 11.48 -4.15 -14.84
C ALA A 53 12.53 -4.59 -15.86
N GLU A 54 12.68 -5.90 -16.10
CA GLU A 54 13.56 -6.44 -17.14
C GLU A 54 13.18 -5.92 -18.52
N ARG A 55 11.88 -5.92 -18.86
CA ARG A 55 11.38 -5.36 -20.13
C ARG A 55 11.60 -3.84 -20.25
N GLN A 56 11.70 -3.15 -19.11
CA GLN A 56 12.04 -1.73 -19.03
C GLN A 56 13.55 -1.45 -19.00
N ASN A 57 14.40 -2.48 -19.11
CA ASN A 57 15.86 -2.41 -18.91
C ASN A 57 16.22 -1.75 -17.57
N LEU A 58 15.48 -2.06 -16.51
CA LEU A 58 15.65 -1.51 -15.17
C LEU A 58 16.39 -2.52 -14.27
N PRO A 59 17.69 -2.34 -14.01
CA PRO A 59 18.44 -3.23 -13.12
C PRO A 59 18.03 -3.01 -11.65
N TYR A 60 17.99 -4.10 -10.89
CA TYR A 60 17.73 -4.09 -9.45
C TYR A 60 18.47 -5.22 -8.74
N ALA A 61 18.81 -5.02 -7.46
CA ALA A 61 19.58 -5.99 -6.67
C ALA A 61 18.72 -6.94 -5.82
N GLY A 62 17.44 -6.64 -5.64
CA GLY A 62 16.51 -7.43 -4.84
C GLY A 62 15.21 -6.67 -4.56
N TYR A 63 14.35 -7.21 -3.69
CA TYR A 63 13.03 -6.64 -3.40
C TYR A 63 13.09 -5.19 -2.94
N VAL A 64 13.90 -4.88 -1.92
CA VAL A 64 14.02 -3.54 -1.34
C VAL A 64 14.40 -2.52 -2.43
N ASP A 65 15.39 -2.86 -3.24
CA ASP A 65 15.85 -1.99 -4.32
C ASP A 65 14.77 -1.82 -5.40
N LEU A 66 14.15 -2.90 -5.85
CA LEU A 66 13.08 -2.87 -6.87
C LEU A 66 11.87 -2.04 -6.41
N ALA A 67 11.39 -2.29 -5.19
CA ALA A 67 10.26 -1.58 -4.59
C ALA A 67 10.51 -0.07 -4.43
N SER A 68 11.77 0.34 -4.31
CA SER A 68 12.17 1.74 -4.16
C SER A 68 12.41 2.47 -5.49
N LYS A 69 12.47 1.77 -6.63
CA LYS A 69 12.76 2.39 -7.93
C LYS A 69 11.64 3.38 -8.30
N ALA A 70 12.02 4.59 -8.71
CA ALA A 70 11.06 5.61 -9.18
C ALA A 70 10.09 5.08 -10.24
N LYS A 71 10.59 4.31 -11.23
CA LYS A 71 9.75 3.68 -12.26
C LYS A 71 8.73 2.68 -11.70
N VAL A 72 9.06 1.95 -10.63
CA VAL A 72 8.14 1.03 -9.97
C VAL A 72 7.11 1.81 -9.14
N LEU A 73 7.54 2.87 -8.46
CA LEU A 73 6.64 3.77 -7.76
C LEU A 73 5.62 4.43 -8.71
N GLU A 74 6.05 4.84 -9.91
CA GLU A 74 5.18 5.34 -10.98
C GLU A 74 4.20 4.27 -11.46
N LEU A 75 4.68 3.04 -11.70
CA LEU A 75 3.82 1.90 -12.07
C LEU A 75 2.70 1.66 -11.05
N ILE A 76 3.03 1.70 -9.76
CA ILE A 76 2.04 1.53 -8.70
C ILE A 76 1.14 2.75 -8.57
N ALA A 77 1.66 3.97 -8.75
CA ALA A 77 0.86 5.19 -8.80
C ALA A 77 -0.21 5.13 -9.90
N ASP A 78 0.12 4.57 -11.07
CA ASP A 78 -0.83 4.35 -12.16
C ASP A 78 -1.93 3.34 -11.80
N CYS A 79 -1.58 2.25 -11.09
CA CYS A 79 -2.56 1.30 -10.55
C CYS A 79 -3.52 2.00 -9.57
N VAL A 80 -2.97 2.77 -8.61
CA VAL A 80 -3.76 3.52 -7.63
C VAL A 80 -4.66 4.55 -8.31
N ALA A 81 -4.14 5.28 -9.30
CA ALA A 81 -4.91 6.28 -10.05
C ALA A 81 -6.11 5.66 -10.79
N LYS A 82 -5.95 4.47 -11.37
CA LYS A 82 -7.04 3.73 -12.02
C LYS A 82 -8.12 3.32 -11.01
N VAL A 83 -7.73 2.78 -9.86
CA VAL A 83 -8.68 2.47 -8.76
C VAL A 83 -9.39 3.73 -8.28
N ASN A 84 -8.67 4.84 -8.10
CA ASN A 84 -9.26 6.10 -7.68
C ASN A 84 -10.28 6.64 -8.69
N ALA A 85 -10.00 6.52 -9.99
CA ALA A 85 -10.95 6.90 -11.04
C ALA A 85 -12.24 6.06 -10.98
N GLU A 86 -12.14 4.75 -10.71
CA GLU A 86 -13.32 3.90 -10.49
C GLU A 86 -14.11 4.31 -9.25
N LEU A 87 -13.42 4.50 -8.11
CA LEU A 87 -14.05 4.93 -6.85
C LEU A 87 -14.75 6.29 -6.98
N ALA A 88 -14.19 7.20 -7.77
CA ALA A 88 -14.78 8.52 -8.04
C ALA A 88 -16.05 8.45 -8.91
N ALA A 89 -16.17 7.43 -9.76
CA ALA A 89 -17.35 7.19 -10.59
C ALA A 89 -18.43 6.39 -9.85
N GLU A 90 -18.09 5.73 -8.74
CA GLU A 90 -19.01 4.88 -7.99
C GLU A 90 -19.78 5.70 -6.92
N PRO A 91 -21.13 5.66 -6.91
CA PRO A 91 -21.94 6.38 -5.94
C PRO A 91 -21.56 6.06 -4.49
N GLY A 92 -21.28 7.12 -3.71
CA GLY A 92 -20.93 7.00 -2.29
C GLY A 92 -19.46 6.63 -2.00
N MET A 93 -18.65 6.35 -3.03
CA MET A 93 -17.26 5.91 -2.86
C MET A 93 -16.20 6.97 -3.15
N ALA A 94 -16.58 8.10 -3.76
CA ALA A 94 -15.63 9.14 -4.15
C ALA A 94 -14.77 9.68 -3.00
N ALA A 95 -15.29 9.72 -1.78
CA ALA A 95 -14.55 10.16 -0.59
C ALA A 95 -13.53 9.13 -0.07
N THR A 96 -13.54 7.90 -0.58
CA THR A 96 -12.69 6.79 -0.13
C THR A 96 -11.53 6.48 -1.07
N GLN A 97 -11.28 7.36 -2.04
CA GLN A 97 -10.08 7.31 -2.88
C GLN A 97 -8.81 7.31 -2.01
N VAL A 98 -7.81 6.53 -2.41
CA VAL A 98 -6.49 6.53 -1.78
C VAL A 98 -5.86 7.88 -2.07
N ALA A 99 -5.62 8.67 -1.03
CA ALA A 99 -5.03 10.00 -1.15
C ALA A 99 -3.51 9.96 -1.10
N ARG A 100 -2.94 9.04 -0.31
CA ARG A 100 -1.49 8.85 -0.19
C ARG A 100 -1.17 7.37 -0.03
N PHE A 101 -0.02 6.94 -0.52
CA PHE A 101 0.44 5.58 -0.32
C PHE A 101 1.96 5.50 -0.26
N LEU A 102 2.45 4.34 0.14
CA LEU A 102 3.85 3.96 0.00
C LEU A 102 3.94 2.50 -0.41
N VAL A 103 5.08 2.13 -0.98
CA VAL A 103 5.42 0.73 -1.27
C VAL A 103 6.30 0.23 -0.12
N LEU A 104 5.90 -0.86 0.52
CA LEU A 104 6.65 -1.45 1.62
C LEU A 104 7.98 -2.05 1.11
N HIS A 105 9.01 -1.97 1.93
CA HIS A 105 10.36 -2.46 1.66
C HIS A 105 10.52 -3.98 1.83
N LYS A 106 9.49 -4.68 2.31
CA LYS A 106 9.38 -6.14 2.32
C LYS A 106 7.93 -6.58 2.08
N GLU A 107 7.72 -7.79 1.59
CA GLU A 107 6.40 -8.41 1.54
C GLU A 107 5.85 -8.68 2.95
N LEU A 108 4.55 -8.49 3.17
CA LEU A 108 3.91 -8.92 4.42
C LEU A 108 3.93 -10.45 4.54
N ASP A 109 4.28 -10.94 5.72
CA ASP A 109 4.56 -12.37 5.92
C ASP A 109 3.77 -12.97 7.10
N PRO A 110 3.17 -14.17 6.97
CA PRO A 110 2.53 -14.86 8.09
C PRO A 110 3.46 -15.22 9.25
N ASP A 111 4.75 -15.50 9.01
CA ASP A 111 5.73 -15.82 10.07
C ASP A 111 6.12 -14.59 10.90
N ASP A 112 6.00 -13.41 10.29
CA ASP A 112 6.14 -12.11 10.95
C ASP A 112 4.86 -11.65 11.68
N ASP A 113 3.83 -12.51 11.76
CA ASP A 113 2.52 -12.23 12.36
C ASP A 113 1.70 -11.14 11.63
N GLU A 114 2.12 -10.75 10.43
CA GLU A 114 1.49 -9.69 9.62
C GLU A 114 0.25 -10.18 8.88
N LEU A 115 0.28 -11.46 8.49
CA LEU A 115 -0.81 -12.17 7.85
C LEU A 115 -1.22 -13.40 8.70
N THR A 116 -2.43 -13.91 8.50
CA THR A 116 -2.77 -15.27 8.94
C THR A 116 -2.09 -16.30 8.03
N ARG A 117 -2.05 -17.58 8.42
CA ARG A 117 -1.62 -18.68 7.54
C ARG A 117 -2.43 -18.77 6.24
N THR A 118 -3.67 -18.28 6.25
CA THR A 118 -4.52 -18.12 5.06
C THR A 118 -4.34 -16.78 4.33
N ARG A 119 -3.24 -16.06 4.62
CA ARG A 119 -2.86 -14.76 4.04
C ARG A 119 -3.84 -13.62 4.29
N LYS A 120 -4.66 -13.69 5.34
CA LYS A 120 -5.53 -12.57 5.73
C LYS A 120 -4.72 -11.55 6.53
N VAL A 121 -4.77 -10.28 6.14
CA VAL A 121 -4.11 -9.16 6.85
C VAL A 121 -4.56 -9.05 8.32
N ARG A 122 -3.59 -9.03 9.24
CA ARG A 122 -3.79 -8.76 10.67
C ARG A 122 -3.65 -7.27 10.97
N ARG A 123 -4.67 -6.49 10.59
CA ARG A 123 -4.63 -5.01 10.60
C ARG A 123 -4.15 -4.34 11.88
N ASN A 124 -4.59 -4.81 13.05
CA ASN A 124 -4.14 -4.23 14.32
C ASN A 124 -2.63 -4.43 14.49
N PHE A 125 -2.13 -5.64 14.18
CA PHE A 125 -0.71 -5.94 14.24
C PHE A 125 0.10 -5.12 13.21
N ILE A 126 -0.42 -4.95 12.00
CA ILE A 126 0.18 -4.05 11.00
C ILE A 126 0.23 -2.61 11.53
N ALA A 127 -0.86 -2.12 12.11
CA ALA A 127 -0.93 -0.76 12.63
C ALA A 127 0.09 -0.52 13.76
N ASP A 128 0.25 -1.50 14.65
CA ASP A 128 1.23 -1.43 15.74
C ASP A 128 2.67 -1.50 15.20
N LYS A 129 2.97 -2.47 14.33
CA LYS A 129 4.32 -2.70 13.79
C LYS A 129 4.82 -1.58 12.87
N TYR A 130 3.91 -0.99 12.08
CA TYR A 130 4.22 0.00 11.06
C TYR A 130 3.71 1.41 11.44
N GLY A 131 3.42 1.67 12.72
CA GLY A 131 2.85 2.93 13.20
C GLY A 131 3.60 4.16 12.70
N VAL A 132 4.95 4.11 12.70
CA VAL A 132 5.79 5.21 12.20
C VAL A 132 5.52 5.59 10.74
N LEU A 133 5.19 4.61 9.89
CA LEU A 133 4.83 4.85 8.49
C LEU A 133 3.40 5.36 8.35
N ILE A 134 2.48 4.86 9.18
CA ILE A 134 1.09 5.34 9.21
C ILE A 134 1.06 6.81 9.63
N ASP A 135 1.79 7.17 10.68
CA ASP A 135 1.88 8.55 11.16
C ASP A 135 2.48 9.45 10.06
N ALA A 136 3.57 9.03 9.42
CA ALA A 136 4.16 9.76 8.30
C ALA A 136 3.19 10.00 7.12
N LEU A 137 2.32 9.03 6.80
CA LEU A 137 1.26 9.21 5.80
C LEU A 137 0.30 10.33 6.18
N TYR A 138 -0.07 10.45 7.45
CA TYR A 138 -1.04 11.47 7.90
C TYR A 138 -0.40 12.82 8.25
N ASP A 139 0.87 12.84 8.64
CA ASP A 139 1.63 14.04 8.99
C ASP A 139 2.14 14.84 7.78
N GLY A 140 1.88 14.37 6.56
CA GLY A 140 2.27 15.08 5.35
C GLY A 140 3.74 14.89 4.93
N LYS A 141 4.45 13.93 5.53
CA LYS A 141 5.86 13.65 5.16
C LYS A 141 5.98 13.15 3.72
N SER A 142 7.11 13.43 3.08
CA SER A 142 7.46 12.92 1.75
C SER A 142 8.19 11.57 1.79
N GLU A 143 8.83 11.26 2.91
CA GLU A 143 9.52 9.99 3.12
C GLU A 143 9.56 9.62 4.60
N GLN A 144 9.82 8.36 4.91
CA GLN A 144 9.99 7.89 6.27
C GLN A 144 10.95 6.69 6.34
N PHE A 145 11.94 6.79 7.22
CA PHE A 145 12.80 5.66 7.57
C PHE A 145 12.05 4.67 8.47
N ILE A 146 12.26 3.39 8.25
CA ILE A 146 11.80 2.31 9.12
C ILE A 146 12.86 1.22 9.20
N GLU A 147 12.94 0.58 10.36
CA GLU A 147 13.60 -0.70 10.56
C GLU A 147 12.56 -1.69 11.08
N THR A 148 12.31 -2.77 10.33
CA THR A 148 11.38 -3.82 10.72
C THR A 148 12.12 -5.10 11.06
N GLN A 149 11.77 -5.69 12.19
CA GLN A 149 12.20 -7.04 12.52
C GLN A 149 11.52 -8.06 11.58
N VAL A 150 12.32 -9.00 11.09
CA VAL A 150 11.91 -10.15 10.28
C VAL A 150 12.32 -11.44 10.98
N LYS A 151 11.43 -12.43 11.01
CA LYS A 151 11.76 -13.80 11.40
C LYS A 151 12.07 -14.60 10.14
N PHE A 152 13.25 -15.22 10.10
CA PHE A 152 13.61 -16.16 9.04
C PHE A 152 13.05 -17.55 9.33
N GLU A 153 12.92 -18.37 8.29
CA GLU A 153 12.39 -19.75 8.39
C GLU A 153 13.17 -20.64 9.37
N ASP A 154 14.46 -20.35 9.58
CA ASP A 154 15.33 -21.06 10.52
C ASP A 154 15.21 -20.56 11.98
N GLY A 155 14.27 -19.66 12.24
CA GLY A 155 14.02 -19.08 13.56
C GLY A 155 14.94 -17.93 13.95
N ARG A 156 15.91 -17.55 13.10
CA ARG A 156 16.71 -16.35 13.33
C ARG A 156 15.85 -15.10 13.20
N LYS A 157 16.19 -14.08 13.99
CA LYS A 157 15.63 -12.74 13.85
C LYS A 157 16.65 -11.86 13.14
N GLY A 158 16.20 -11.13 12.13
CA GLY A 158 16.96 -10.06 11.48
C GLY A 158 16.19 -8.76 11.49
N ALA A 159 16.78 -7.74 10.87
CA ALA A 159 16.12 -6.48 10.59
C ALA A 159 16.30 -6.15 9.10
N VAL A 160 15.24 -5.62 8.50
CA VAL A 160 15.31 -4.96 7.19
C VAL A 160 14.93 -3.52 7.40
N SER A 161 15.77 -2.60 6.91
CA SER A 161 15.54 -1.18 6.99
C SER A 161 15.53 -0.54 5.61
N ALA A 162 14.78 0.55 5.48
CA ALA A 162 14.69 1.35 4.27
C ALA A 162 14.12 2.74 4.58
N THR A 163 14.36 3.69 3.68
CA THR A 163 13.64 4.96 3.62
C THR A 163 12.59 4.86 2.51
N LEU A 164 11.32 4.93 2.88
CA LEU A 164 10.20 4.73 1.97
C LEU A 164 9.69 6.09 1.51
N GLN A 165 9.57 6.28 0.20
CA GLN A 165 8.94 7.45 -0.38
C GLN A 165 7.42 7.37 -0.19
N ILE A 166 6.81 8.49 0.18
CA ILE A 166 5.37 8.65 0.36
C ILE A 166 4.85 9.44 -0.84
N ILE A 167 3.89 8.84 -1.55
CA ILE A 167 3.40 9.35 -2.82
C ILE A 167 1.99 9.89 -2.61
N ASP A 168 1.78 11.13 -3.02
CA ASP A 168 0.45 11.70 -3.15
C ASP A 168 -0.22 11.12 -4.41
N ALA A 169 -1.31 10.38 -4.21
CA ALA A 169 -1.99 9.71 -5.28
C ALA A 169 -2.90 10.67 -6.05
N LYS A 170 -3.01 10.45 -7.36
CA LYS A 170 -3.97 11.16 -8.20
C LYS A 170 -5.39 10.81 -7.78
N THR A 171 -6.16 11.81 -7.37
CA THR A 171 -7.59 11.68 -7.07
C THR A 171 -8.43 12.40 -8.13
N HIS A 172 -9.71 12.06 -8.16
CA HIS A 172 -10.67 12.53 -9.15
C HIS A 172 -11.88 13.15 -8.44
N PRO A 173 -12.51 14.19 -9.05
CA PRO A 173 -13.76 14.71 -8.53
C PRO A 173 -14.85 13.63 -8.61
N ALA A 174 -15.78 13.64 -7.66
CA ALA A 174 -16.94 12.75 -7.70
C ALA A 174 -17.68 12.99 -9.03
N ARG A 175 -17.87 11.93 -9.82
CA ARG A 175 -18.66 12.06 -11.05
C ARG A 175 -20.11 12.18 -10.63
N ALA A 176 -20.79 13.24 -11.06
CA ALA A 176 -22.23 13.36 -10.85
C ALA A 176 -22.91 12.10 -11.42
N ALA A 177 -23.81 11.49 -10.64
CA ALA A 177 -24.65 10.42 -11.15
C ALA A 177 -25.40 10.97 -12.37
N ALA A 178 -25.17 10.36 -13.53
CA ALA A 178 -25.89 10.67 -14.76
C ALA A 178 -27.33 10.15 -14.68
#